data_AF-A0A4V1UL33-F1
#
_entry.id   AF-A0A4V1UL33-F1
#
_cell.length_a   1.000
_cell.length_b   1.000
_cell.length_c   1.000
_cell.angle_alpha   90.00
_cell.angle_beta   90.00
_cell.angle_gamma   90.00
#
_symmetry.space_group_name_H-M   'P 1'
#
loop_
_entity.id
_entity.type
_entity.pdbx_description
1 polymer ?
#
loop_
_entity_poly.entity_id
_entity_poly.type
_entity_poly.pdbx_seq_one_letter_code
_entity_poly.pdbx_strand_id
1 'polypeptide(L)'
;MAEDWPDRRITDLFGIELPILQAPMAGAQGSALTVAVSNAGGLGALPCAMLSVEQVRAELSAIRKATLRPFALNFFCHRPPVFDAERDTEWRARMAPYYAEMGIDLAAIPAAASRRPFDEAACDLVEQIGSTVVSFHFGLPEERLLERVRATGAKVVSSATTVSEARWLEERGCDAIIAQGAEAGGHRGRVRGRRGATASAR
;
A
#
# COMPACT_ATOMS: atom_id res chain seq x y z
N MET A 1 13.99 -28.32 13.22
CA MET A 1 13.61 -28.49 11.80
C MET A 1 12.17 -28.03 11.72
N ALA A 2 11.91 -26.84 11.14
CA ALA A 2 10.54 -26.39 10.96
C ALA A 2 9.80 -27.44 10.12
N GLU A 3 8.65 -27.91 10.59
CA GLU A 3 7.79 -28.82 9.82
C GLU A 3 7.47 -28.15 8.48
N ASP A 4 7.77 -28.82 7.36
CA ASP A 4 7.57 -28.27 6.02
C ASP A 4 6.11 -27.86 5.84
N TRP A 5 5.87 -26.58 5.54
CA TRP A 5 4.54 -26.07 5.27
C TRP A 5 3.96 -26.80 4.04
N PRO A 6 2.70 -27.26 4.07
CA PRO A 6 2.15 -28.14 3.03
C PRO A 6 2.04 -27.48 1.65
N ASP A 7 2.06 -26.14 1.59
CA ASP A 7 2.02 -25.38 0.34
C ASP A 7 3.14 -24.33 0.31
N ARG A 8 4.15 -24.57 -0.54
CA ARG A 8 5.34 -23.73 -0.63
C ARG A 8 5.26 -22.62 -1.66
N ARG A 9 4.14 -22.46 -2.38
CA ARG A 9 4.03 -21.48 -3.48
C ARG A 9 4.38 -20.06 -3.03
N ILE A 10 3.92 -19.63 -1.84
CA ILE A 10 4.19 -18.30 -1.30
C ILE A 10 5.62 -18.17 -0.75
N THR A 11 6.11 -19.18 -0.03
CA THR A 11 7.48 -19.18 0.49
C THR A 11 8.50 -19.16 -0.64
N ASP A 12 8.26 -19.93 -1.70
CA ASP A 12 9.12 -19.98 -2.88
C ASP A 12 8.99 -18.69 -3.73
N LEU A 13 7.78 -18.13 -3.86
CA LEU A 13 7.55 -16.87 -4.60
C LEU A 13 8.30 -15.68 -3.98
N PHE A 14 8.30 -15.57 -2.65
CA PHE A 14 8.92 -14.44 -1.94
C PHE A 14 10.32 -14.73 -1.40
N GLY A 15 10.78 -15.99 -1.46
CA GLY A 15 12.07 -16.40 -0.90
C GLY A 15 12.12 -16.34 0.63
N ILE A 16 11.01 -16.65 1.30
CA ILE A 16 10.85 -16.59 2.76
C ILE A 16 10.66 -17.99 3.36
N GLU A 17 10.92 -18.16 4.65
CA GLU A 17 10.81 -19.44 5.36
C GLU A 17 9.40 -19.68 5.90
N LEU A 18 8.74 -18.62 6.37
CA LEU A 18 7.42 -18.65 6.96
C LEU A 18 6.43 -17.95 6.02
N PRO A 19 5.25 -18.52 5.74
CA PRO A 19 4.23 -17.91 4.89
C PRO A 19 3.46 -16.79 5.63
N ILE A 20 4.18 -15.89 6.28
CA ILE A 20 3.67 -14.81 7.11
C ILE A 20 4.15 -13.48 6.50
N LEU A 21 3.22 -12.73 5.93
CA LEU A 21 3.41 -11.33 5.56
C LEU A 21 2.99 -10.44 6.73
N GLN A 22 3.92 -9.64 7.25
CA GLN A 22 3.55 -8.58 8.19
C GLN A 22 2.95 -7.40 7.40
N ALA A 23 1.71 -7.04 7.74
CA ALA A 23 0.93 -6.08 6.96
C ALA A 23 1.55 -4.66 6.99
N PRO A 24 1.70 -3.97 5.84
CA PRO A 24 2.25 -2.62 5.79
C PRO A 24 1.28 -1.60 6.41
N MET A 25 1.54 -1.16 7.66
CA MET A 25 0.69 -0.23 8.40
C MET A 25 1.26 1.19 8.45
N ALA A 26 0.88 2.04 7.48
CA ALA A 26 1.33 3.42 7.40
C ALA A 26 0.98 4.22 8.68
N GLY A 27 1.99 4.85 9.29
CA GLY A 27 1.85 5.63 10.53
C GLY A 27 2.00 4.83 11.84
N ALA A 28 2.03 3.49 11.77
CA ALA A 28 2.16 2.64 12.95
C ALA A 28 3.47 1.82 12.98
N GLN A 29 4.26 1.85 11.90
CA GLN A 29 5.51 1.10 11.80
C GLN A 29 6.52 1.69 10.81
N GLY A 30 7.75 1.16 10.85
CA GLY A 30 8.85 1.45 9.93
C GLY A 30 9.84 0.30 9.83
N SER A 31 11.12 0.61 9.61
CA SER A 31 12.22 -0.35 9.42
C SER A 31 12.37 -1.38 10.55
N ALA A 32 12.25 -0.97 11.81
CA ALA A 32 12.48 -1.87 12.95
C ALA A 32 11.56 -3.12 12.93
N LEU A 33 10.26 -2.93 12.69
CA LEU A 33 9.30 -4.04 12.60
C LEU A 33 9.50 -4.85 11.32
N THR A 34 9.78 -4.18 10.19
CA THR A 34 10.08 -4.82 8.91
C THR A 34 11.27 -5.78 9.06
N VAL A 35 12.37 -5.31 9.66
CA VAL A 35 13.59 -6.09 9.90
C VAL A 35 13.32 -7.27 10.84
N ALA A 36 12.60 -7.04 11.95
CA ALA A 36 12.32 -8.08 12.93
C ALA A 36 11.59 -9.28 12.30
N VAL A 37 10.58 -9.01 11.47
CA VAL A 37 9.81 -10.06 10.79
C VAL A 37 10.62 -10.76 9.71
N SER A 38 11.35 -10.00 8.88
CA SER A 38 12.22 -10.58 7.85
C SER A 38 13.30 -11.48 8.44
N ASN A 39 13.90 -11.08 9.57
CA ASN A 39 14.89 -11.90 10.29
C ASN A 39 14.26 -13.13 10.97
N ALA A 40 12.99 -13.07 11.36
CA ALA A 40 12.26 -14.23 11.88
C ALA A 40 11.82 -15.22 10.79
N GLY A 41 12.08 -14.93 9.50
CA GLY A 41 11.79 -15.81 8.37
C GLY A 41 10.49 -15.50 7.64
N GLY A 42 9.71 -14.50 8.07
CA GLY A 42 8.55 -14.00 7.34
C GLY A 42 8.91 -12.93 6.31
N LEU A 43 7.89 -12.29 5.73
CA LEU A 43 8.05 -11.13 4.86
C LEU A 43 7.64 -9.85 5.62
N GLY A 44 8.62 -9.09 6.11
CA GLY A 44 8.39 -7.74 6.61
C GLY A 44 8.00 -6.80 5.47
N ALA A 45 7.15 -5.80 5.73
CA ALA A 45 6.71 -4.85 4.71
C ALA A 45 6.78 -3.39 5.19
N LEU A 46 7.53 -2.55 4.47
CA LEU A 46 7.64 -1.12 4.75
C LEU A 46 6.48 -0.34 4.09
N PRO A 47 5.69 0.45 4.84
CA PRO A 47 4.63 1.27 4.27
C PRO A 47 5.19 2.60 3.76
N CYS A 48 5.23 2.78 2.43
CA CYS A 48 5.81 3.96 1.79
C CYS A 48 4.77 5.05 1.46
N ALA A 49 3.47 4.77 1.55
CA ALA A 49 2.40 5.67 1.10
C ALA A 49 2.32 7.04 1.80
N MET A 50 2.97 7.20 2.96
CA MET A 50 3.02 8.46 3.72
C MET A 50 4.44 9.03 3.84
N LEU A 51 5.41 8.43 3.16
CA LEU A 51 6.83 8.79 3.26
C LEU A 51 7.24 9.63 2.04
N SER A 52 8.09 10.63 2.25
CA SER A 52 8.82 11.27 1.17
C SER A 52 9.88 10.32 0.60
N VAL A 53 10.41 10.64 -0.59
CA VAL A 53 11.49 9.85 -1.22
C VAL A 53 12.69 9.75 -0.29
N GLU A 54 13.07 10.84 0.37
CA GLU A 54 14.19 10.90 1.32
C GLU A 54 13.93 10.00 2.54
N GLN A 55 12.70 10.02 3.06
CA GLN A 55 12.30 9.18 4.19
C GLN A 55 12.33 7.69 3.82
N VAL A 56 11.84 7.32 2.64
CA VAL A 56 11.93 5.92 2.17
C VAL A 56 13.39 5.50 2.03
N ARG A 57 14.28 6.35 1.49
CA ARG A 57 15.72 6.06 1.41
C ARG A 57 16.35 5.86 2.79
N ALA A 58 15.97 6.65 3.79
CA ALA A 58 16.47 6.51 5.15
C ALA A 58 16.03 5.18 5.79
N GLU A 59 14.74 4.84 5.70
CA GLU A 59 14.19 3.57 6.19
C GLU A 59 14.87 2.36 5.52
N LEU A 60 15.08 2.42 4.22
CA LEU A 60 15.77 1.38 3.47
C LEU A 60 17.24 1.21 3.86
N SER A 61 17.94 2.32 4.10
CA SER A 61 19.31 2.28 4.61
C SER A 61 19.36 1.57 5.96
N ALA A 62 18.39 1.82 6.84
CA ALA A 62 18.27 1.11 8.12
C ALA A 62 17.97 -0.39 7.93
N ILE A 63 17.03 -0.75 7.05
CA ILE A 63 16.69 -2.15 6.75
C ILE A 63 17.91 -2.90 6.23
N ARG A 64 18.58 -2.37 5.19
CA ARG A 64 19.72 -3.03 4.54
C ARG A 64 20.95 -3.19 5.44
N LYS A 65 21.11 -2.35 6.45
CA LYS A 65 22.16 -2.50 7.46
C LYS A 65 21.86 -3.63 8.45
N ALA A 66 20.59 -3.97 8.65
CA ALA A 66 20.15 -4.90 9.68
C ALA A 66 19.70 -6.26 9.15
N THR A 67 19.44 -6.39 7.84
CA THR A 67 19.07 -7.67 7.22
C THR A 67 19.40 -7.74 5.73
N LEU A 68 19.71 -8.95 5.28
CA LEU A 68 19.78 -9.33 3.86
C LEU A 68 18.57 -10.18 3.44
N ARG A 69 17.63 -10.45 4.36
CA ARG A 69 16.42 -11.24 4.10
C ARG A 69 15.42 -10.42 3.26
N PRO A 70 14.55 -11.08 2.46
CA PRO A 70 13.52 -10.40 1.68
C PRO A 70 12.59 -9.52 2.54
N PHE A 71 12.16 -8.41 1.95
CA PHE A 71 11.15 -7.51 2.52
C PHE A 71 10.38 -6.83 1.38
N ALA A 72 9.15 -6.41 1.66
CA ALA A 72 8.27 -5.75 0.71
C ALA A 72 8.26 -4.22 0.88
N LEU A 73 8.01 -3.50 -0.20
CA LEU A 73 7.63 -2.09 -0.19
C LEU A 73 6.14 -1.95 -0.50
N ASN A 74 5.43 -1.07 0.20
CA ASN A 74 4.00 -0.86 -0.01
C ASN A 74 3.65 0.57 -0.42
N PHE A 75 2.85 0.68 -1.48
CA PHE A 75 2.39 1.96 -2.02
C PHE A 75 0.87 1.98 -2.23
N PHE A 76 0.28 3.18 -2.25
CA PHE A 76 -1.12 3.37 -2.61
C PHE A 76 -1.26 3.67 -4.11
N CYS A 77 -2.30 3.15 -4.75
CA CYS A 77 -2.62 3.42 -6.15
C CYS A 77 -4.01 4.03 -6.33
N HIS A 78 -4.50 4.75 -5.31
CA HIS A 78 -5.80 5.41 -5.40
C HIS A 78 -5.77 6.51 -6.47
N ARG A 79 -6.91 6.70 -7.14
CA ARG A 79 -7.09 7.87 -7.99
C ARG A 79 -7.15 9.12 -7.10
N PRO A 80 -6.32 10.15 -7.33
CA PRO A 80 -6.44 11.42 -6.62
C PRO A 80 -7.86 11.99 -6.79
N PRO A 81 -8.51 12.41 -5.70
CA PRO A 81 -9.77 13.12 -5.83
C PRO A 81 -9.54 14.46 -6.52
N VAL A 82 -10.51 14.90 -7.33
CA VAL A 82 -10.54 16.28 -7.80
C VAL A 82 -10.90 17.17 -6.62
N PHE A 83 -10.10 18.20 -6.37
CA PHE A 83 -10.37 19.16 -5.30
C PHE A 83 -11.68 19.90 -5.58
N ASP A 84 -12.50 20.03 -4.54
CA ASP A 84 -13.82 20.62 -4.60
C ASP A 84 -13.92 21.64 -3.47
N ALA A 85 -13.81 22.91 -3.85
CA ALA A 85 -13.71 24.02 -2.90
C ALA A 85 -15.01 24.21 -2.10
N GLU A 86 -16.17 23.97 -2.71
CA GLU A 86 -17.47 24.08 -2.04
C GLU A 86 -17.60 23.01 -0.97
N ARG A 87 -17.33 21.75 -1.34
CA ARG A 87 -17.37 20.62 -0.40
C ARG A 87 -16.32 20.72 0.70
N ASP A 88 -15.12 21.23 0.41
CA ASP A 88 -14.09 21.49 1.42
C ASP A 88 -14.57 22.57 2.40
N THR A 89 -15.16 23.66 1.91
CA THR A 89 -15.72 24.74 2.73
C THR A 89 -16.85 24.22 3.63
N GLU A 90 -17.79 23.46 3.08
CA GLU A 90 -18.89 22.85 3.85
C GLU A 90 -18.36 21.90 4.93
N TRP A 91 -17.37 21.07 4.59
CA TRP A 91 -16.78 20.13 5.55
C TRP A 91 -16.06 20.87 6.68
N ARG A 92 -15.28 21.90 6.35
CA ARG A 92 -14.61 22.76 7.34
C ARG A 92 -15.60 23.45 8.27
N ALA A 93 -16.70 23.98 7.73
CA ALA A 93 -17.75 24.59 8.55
C ALA A 93 -18.37 23.59 9.54
N ARG A 94 -18.59 22.33 9.13
CA ARG A 94 -19.10 21.26 10.02
C ARG A 94 -18.10 20.88 11.10
N MET A 95 -16.79 21.00 10.84
CA MET A 95 -15.74 20.67 11.80
C MET A 95 -15.40 21.84 12.74
N ALA A 96 -15.80 23.07 12.41
CA ALA A 96 -15.44 24.28 13.16
C ALA A 96 -15.71 24.21 14.68
N PRO A 97 -16.83 23.62 15.18
CA PRO A 97 -17.04 23.50 16.62
C PRO A 97 -15.96 22.69 17.34
N TYR A 98 -15.47 21.60 16.74
CA TYR A 98 -14.42 20.77 17.32
C TYR A 98 -13.07 21.47 17.35
N TYR A 99 -12.76 22.26 16.31
CA TYR A 99 -11.55 23.08 16.28
C TYR A 99 -11.59 24.18 17.35
N ALA A 100 -12.73 24.85 17.51
CA ALA A 100 -12.93 25.86 18.54
C ALA A 100 -12.80 25.29 19.95
N GLU A 101 -13.36 24.10 20.21
CA GLU A 101 -13.21 23.38 21.49
C GLU A 101 -11.73 23.12 21.83
N MET A 102 -10.93 22.79 20.83
CA MET A 102 -9.50 22.49 20.98
C MET A 102 -8.60 23.74 20.91
N GLY A 103 -9.16 24.94 20.70
CA GLY A 103 -8.40 26.18 20.54
C GLY A 103 -7.53 26.22 19.27
N ILE A 104 -7.88 25.44 18.25
CA ILE A 104 -7.13 25.32 17.00
C ILE A 104 -7.72 26.28 15.96
N ASP A 105 -6.86 27.10 15.35
CA ASP A 105 -7.25 27.96 14.22
C ASP A 105 -7.41 27.11 12.94
N LEU A 106 -8.65 26.99 12.48
CA LEU A 106 -9.00 26.27 11.26
C LEU A 106 -8.41 26.92 10.00
N ALA A 107 -8.19 28.24 9.99
CA ALA A 107 -7.61 28.96 8.87
C ALA A 107 -6.11 28.65 8.69
N ALA A 108 -5.44 28.21 9.77
CA ALA A 108 -4.04 27.81 9.73
C ALA A 108 -3.83 26.38 9.16
N ILE A 109 -4.89 25.61 8.91
CA ILE A 109 -4.80 24.21 8.46
C ILE A 109 -4.74 24.15 6.92
N PRO A 110 -3.62 23.69 6.33
CA PRO A 110 -3.49 23.58 4.87
C PRO A 110 -4.53 22.65 4.25
N ALA A 111 -4.98 22.96 3.03
CA ALA A 111 -5.94 22.14 2.28
C ALA A 111 -5.31 20.93 1.57
N ALA A 112 -4.04 20.60 1.85
CA ALA A 112 -3.29 19.63 1.06
C ALA A 112 -3.61 18.17 1.42
N ALA A 113 -3.76 17.33 0.38
CA ALA A 113 -3.86 15.89 0.54
C ALA A 113 -2.51 15.31 1.02
N SER A 114 -2.55 14.55 2.12
CA SER A 114 -1.35 13.98 2.74
C SER A 114 -0.85 12.68 2.11
N ARG A 115 -1.64 12.06 1.21
CA ARG A 115 -1.38 10.72 0.68
C ARG A 115 -1.24 10.76 -0.84
N ARG A 116 -0.03 10.54 -1.33
CA ARG A 116 0.28 10.51 -2.76
C ARG A 116 0.12 9.09 -3.28
N PRO A 117 -0.54 8.89 -4.44
CA PRO A 117 -0.50 7.60 -5.11
C PRO A 117 0.91 7.35 -5.67
N PHE A 118 1.16 6.10 -6.06
CA PHE A 118 2.38 5.69 -6.74
C PHE A 118 2.55 6.48 -8.05
N ASP A 119 3.68 7.17 -8.15
CA ASP A 119 4.01 8.08 -9.24
C ASP A 119 5.41 7.76 -9.82
N GLU A 120 5.88 8.61 -10.73
CA GLU A 120 7.22 8.49 -11.35
C GLU A 120 8.34 8.42 -10.31
N ALA A 121 8.32 9.31 -9.31
CA ALA A 121 9.37 9.38 -8.31
C ALA A 121 9.41 8.12 -7.44
N ALA A 122 8.25 7.55 -7.09
CA ALA A 122 8.16 6.27 -6.40
C ALA A 122 8.63 5.10 -7.28
N CYS A 123 8.37 5.15 -8.59
CA CYS A 123 8.83 4.15 -9.54
C CYS A 123 10.35 4.18 -9.72
N ASP A 124 10.94 5.36 -9.92
CA ASP A 124 12.40 5.56 -10.00
C ASP A 124 13.10 5.02 -8.74
N LEU A 125 12.47 5.22 -7.59
CA LEU A 125 12.95 4.72 -6.32
C LEU A 125 12.98 3.18 -6.32
N VAL A 126 11.87 2.53 -6.68
CA VAL A 126 11.78 1.06 -6.78
C VAL A 126 12.87 0.50 -7.72
N GLU A 127 13.07 1.11 -8.88
CA GLU A 127 14.11 0.71 -9.86
C GLU A 127 15.53 0.81 -9.29
N GLN A 128 15.84 1.88 -8.56
CA GLN A 128 17.17 2.08 -7.98
C GLN A 128 17.47 1.12 -6.81
N ILE A 129 16.43 0.73 -6.08
CA ILE A 129 16.59 -0.11 -4.90
C ILE A 129 16.67 -1.56 -5.30
N GLY A 130 15.73 -2.05 -6.12
CA GLY A 130 15.59 -3.49 -6.37
C GLY A 130 15.06 -4.22 -5.15
N SER A 131 13.79 -3.95 -4.77
CA SER A 131 13.08 -4.76 -3.77
C SER A 131 12.63 -6.08 -4.40
N THR A 132 12.56 -7.15 -3.61
CA THR A 132 12.07 -8.45 -4.07
C THR A 132 10.54 -8.49 -4.23
N VAL A 133 9.82 -7.64 -3.49
CA VAL A 133 8.35 -7.62 -3.50
C VAL A 133 7.83 -6.18 -3.42
N VAL A 134 6.97 -5.80 -4.37
CA VAL A 134 6.26 -4.52 -4.36
C VAL A 134 4.77 -4.79 -4.21
N SER A 135 4.19 -4.21 -3.17
CA SER A 135 2.78 -4.35 -2.84
C SER A 135 2.02 -3.05 -3.07
N PHE A 136 0.81 -3.18 -3.61
CA PHE A 136 -0.08 -2.06 -3.85
C PHE A 136 -1.38 -2.20 -3.07
N HIS A 137 -1.91 -1.06 -2.63
CA HIS A 137 -3.25 -0.95 -2.06
C HIS A 137 -4.12 -0.04 -2.94
N PHE A 138 -5.42 -0.32 -2.99
CA PHE A 138 -6.36 0.37 -3.89
C PHE A 138 -6.13 0.09 -5.40
N GLY A 139 -5.60 -1.09 -5.73
CA GLY A 139 -5.48 -1.59 -7.10
C GLY A 139 -4.04 -1.69 -7.57
N LEU A 140 -3.80 -1.27 -8.81
CA LEU A 140 -2.49 -1.27 -9.46
C LEU A 140 -2.21 0.12 -10.03
N PRO A 141 -0.93 0.51 -10.20
CA PRO A 141 -0.57 1.76 -10.86
C PRO A 141 -0.90 1.70 -12.36
N GLU A 142 -0.65 2.79 -13.06
CA GLU A 142 -0.73 2.83 -14.52
C GLU A 142 0.17 1.75 -15.15
N GLU A 143 -0.29 1.17 -16.28
CA GLU A 143 0.38 0.03 -16.92
C GLU A 143 1.87 0.27 -17.15
N ARG A 144 2.24 1.46 -17.65
CA ARG A 144 3.63 1.85 -17.88
C ARG A 144 4.48 1.81 -16.60
N LEU A 145 3.93 2.24 -15.46
CA LEU A 145 4.65 2.19 -14.18
C LEU A 145 4.71 0.77 -13.64
N LEU A 146 3.65 -0.03 -13.85
CA LEU A 146 3.62 -1.44 -13.48
C LEU A 146 4.68 -2.24 -14.25
N GLU A 147 4.79 -2.04 -15.56
CA GLU A 147 5.80 -2.66 -16.42
C GLU A 147 7.22 -2.35 -15.95
N ARG A 148 7.48 -1.10 -15.57
CA ARG A 148 8.77 -0.68 -15.00
C ARG A 148 9.09 -1.37 -13.68
N VAL A 149 8.12 -1.46 -12.77
CA VAL A 149 8.28 -2.21 -11.53
C VAL A 149 8.58 -3.68 -11.83
N ARG A 150 7.88 -4.31 -12.78
CA ARG A 150 8.14 -5.70 -13.18
C ARG A 150 9.54 -5.89 -13.79
N ALA A 151 10.02 -4.92 -14.56
CA ALA A 151 11.35 -4.97 -15.18
C ALA A 151 12.48 -5.03 -14.14
N THR A 152 12.23 -4.64 -12.88
CA THR A 152 13.19 -4.81 -11.77
C THR A 152 13.31 -6.26 -11.28
N GLY A 153 12.40 -7.15 -11.69
CA GLY A 153 12.30 -8.52 -11.19
C GLY A 153 11.48 -8.65 -9.89
N ALA A 154 10.95 -7.55 -9.36
CA ALA A 154 10.09 -7.55 -8.18
C ALA A 154 8.79 -8.34 -8.41
N LYS A 155 8.35 -9.08 -7.39
CA LYS A 155 7.02 -9.69 -7.36
C LYS A 155 5.98 -8.64 -7.00
N VAL A 156 4.95 -8.52 -7.82
CA VAL A 156 3.86 -7.55 -7.64
C VAL A 156 2.68 -8.22 -6.96
N VAL A 157 2.29 -7.67 -5.82
CA VAL A 157 1.12 -8.11 -5.04
C VAL A 157 0.15 -6.96 -4.81
N SER A 158 -1.14 -7.25 -4.78
CA SER A 158 -2.15 -6.24 -4.47
C SER A 158 -3.34 -6.82 -3.72
N SER A 159 -4.08 -5.96 -3.02
CA SER A 159 -5.25 -6.36 -2.24
C SER A 159 -6.53 -6.38 -3.09
N ALA A 160 -7.36 -7.40 -2.83
CA ALA A 160 -8.70 -7.51 -3.37
C ALA A 160 -9.71 -7.74 -2.23
N THR A 161 -10.86 -7.10 -2.32
CA THR A 161 -11.98 -7.27 -1.38
C THR A 161 -13.12 -8.10 -1.96
N THR A 162 -13.03 -8.43 -3.25
CA THR A 162 -14.04 -9.20 -4.00
C THR A 162 -13.40 -10.11 -5.04
N VAL A 163 -14.11 -11.16 -5.45
CA VAL A 163 -13.67 -12.06 -6.54
C VAL A 163 -13.45 -11.30 -7.86
N SER A 164 -14.30 -10.31 -8.16
CA SER A 164 -14.14 -9.48 -9.35
C SER A 164 -12.84 -8.66 -9.35
N GLU A 165 -12.42 -8.17 -8.18
CA GLU A 165 -11.15 -7.47 -8.04
C GLU A 165 -9.97 -8.44 -8.16
N ALA A 166 -10.08 -9.63 -7.57
CA ALA A 166 -9.05 -10.67 -7.69
C ALA A 166 -8.80 -11.07 -9.16
N ARG A 167 -9.86 -11.32 -9.94
CA ARG A 167 -9.75 -11.61 -11.38
C ARG A 167 -9.12 -10.45 -12.16
N TRP A 168 -9.51 -9.22 -11.85
CA TRP A 168 -8.95 -8.03 -12.48
C TRP A 168 -7.44 -7.85 -12.22
N LEU A 169 -6.97 -8.24 -11.03
CA LEU A 169 -5.55 -8.26 -10.66
C LEU A 169 -4.79 -9.38 -11.37
N GLU A 170 -5.36 -10.59 -11.41
CA GLU A 170 -4.80 -11.74 -12.12
C GLU A 170 -4.62 -11.44 -13.62
N GLU A 171 -5.62 -10.87 -14.28
CA GLU A 171 -5.57 -10.44 -15.68
C GLU A 171 -4.46 -9.41 -15.97
N ARG A 172 -4.03 -8.65 -14.95
CA ARG A 172 -2.94 -7.67 -15.02
C ARG A 172 -1.61 -8.20 -14.51
N GLY A 173 -1.54 -9.51 -14.28
CA GLY A 173 -0.34 -10.25 -13.95
C GLY A 173 0.14 -10.10 -12.51
N CYS A 174 -0.72 -9.76 -11.54
CA CYS A 174 -0.30 -9.83 -10.13
C CYS A 174 0.25 -11.23 -9.81
N ASP A 175 1.43 -11.30 -9.18
CA ASP A 175 2.09 -12.56 -8.81
C ASP A 175 1.35 -13.26 -7.65
N ALA A 176 0.71 -12.47 -6.77
CA ALA A 176 -0.22 -12.97 -5.78
C ALA A 176 -1.27 -11.90 -5.39
N ILE A 177 -2.35 -12.34 -4.75
CA ILE A 177 -3.49 -11.47 -4.37
C ILE A 177 -3.71 -11.57 -2.86
N ILE A 178 -3.76 -10.42 -2.19
CA ILE A 178 -4.09 -10.32 -0.76
C ILE A 178 -5.62 -10.25 -0.64
N ALA A 179 -6.24 -11.35 -0.22
CA ALA A 179 -7.68 -11.40 0.03
C ALA A 179 -8.03 -10.68 1.34
N GLN A 180 -8.48 -9.42 1.26
CA GLN A 180 -8.79 -8.60 2.43
C GLN A 180 -10.25 -8.80 2.89
N GLY A 181 -10.41 -9.59 3.96
CA GLY A 181 -11.71 -9.84 4.62
C GLY A 181 -12.34 -8.60 5.26
N ALA A 182 -13.59 -8.73 5.70
CA ALA A 182 -14.33 -7.66 6.39
C ALA A 182 -13.68 -7.29 7.74
N GLU A 183 -13.01 -8.27 8.34
CA GLU A 183 -12.34 -8.28 9.63
C GLU A 183 -11.02 -7.48 9.64
N ALA A 184 -10.47 -7.19 8.46
CA ALA A 184 -9.20 -6.48 8.34
C ALA A 184 -9.31 -5.04 8.88
N GLY A 185 -8.32 -4.64 9.68
CA GLY A 185 -8.17 -3.25 10.13
C GLY A 185 -7.69 -2.29 9.05
N GLY A 186 -7.81 -0.98 9.30
CA GLY A 186 -7.34 0.06 8.39
C GLY A 186 -8.23 0.27 7.16
N HIS A 187 -7.65 0.77 6.07
CA HIS A 187 -8.41 1.09 4.86
C HIS A 187 -8.85 -0.18 4.12
N ARG A 188 -10.10 -0.21 3.64
CA ARG A 188 -10.54 -1.23 2.68
C ARG A 188 -9.91 -0.96 1.31
N GLY A 189 -9.14 -1.91 0.78
CA GLY A 189 -8.38 -1.83 -0.47
C GLY A 189 -9.22 -1.83 -1.75
N ARG A 190 -10.52 -1.53 -1.62
CA ARG A 190 -11.49 -1.59 -2.70
C ARG A 190 -11.17 -0.59 -3.80
N VAL A 191 -11.21 -1.04 -5.05
CA VAL A 191 -10.88 -0.23 -6.24
C VAL A 191 -12.13 0.24 -6.96
N ARG A 192 -13.18 -0.60 -7.01
CA ARG A 192 -14.41 -0.32 -7.75
C ARG A 192 -15.62 -0.23 -6.83
N GLY A 193 -16.26 0.94 -6.80
CA GLY A 193 -17.62 1.10 -6.29
C GLY A 193 -18.58 0.13 -6.99
N ARG A 194 -19.63 -0.31 -6.31
CA ARG A 194 -20.64 -1.24 -6.85
C ARG A 194 -21.27 -0.54 -8.06
N ARG A 195 -20.95 -0.95 -9.29
CA ARG A 195 -21.86 -0.67 -10.42
C ARG A 195 -23.04 -1.63 -10.24
N GLY A 196 -24.12 -1.13 -9.65
CA GLY A 196 -25.27 -1.96 -9.30
C GLY A 196 -26.33 -1.22 -8.51
N ALA A 197 -26.81 -0.10 -9.04
CA ALA A 197 -28.19 0.34 -8.86
C ALA A 197 -28.60 0.97 -10.19
N THR A 198 -29.43 0.25 -10.92
CA THR A 198 -30.00 0.62 -12.22
C THR A 198 -30.67 1.98 -12.14
N ALA A 199 -30.16 2.95 -12.91
CA ALA A 199 -30.98 4.05 -13.40
C ALA A 199 -31.99 3.47 -14.39
N SER A 200 -33.14 3.04 -13.89
CA SER A 200 -34.36 2.88 -14.67
C SER A 200 -35.28 4.03 -14.31
N ALA A 201 -35.11 5.17 -14.99
CA ALA A 201 -36.18 6.14 -15.09
C ALA A 201 -37.25 5.53 -16.02
N ARG A 202 -38.42 5.26 -15.45
CA ARG A 202 -39.69 5.42 -16.16
C ARG A 202 -40.22 6.79 -15.80
#